data_AF-A0A0K1FHB3-F1
#
_entry.id   AF-A0A0K1FHB3-F1
#
_cell.length_a   1.000
_cell.length_b   1.000
_cell.length_c   1.000
_cell.angle_alpha   90.00
_cell.angle_beta   90.00
_cell.angle_gamma   90.00
#
_symmetry.space_group_name_H-M   'P 1'
#
loop_
_entity.id
_entity.type
_entity.pdbx_description
1 polymer ?
#
loop_
_entity_poly.entity_id
_entity_poly.type
_entity_poly.pdbx_seq_one_letter_code
_entity_poly.pdbx_strand_id
1 'polypeptide(L)'
;MQTQRIDEKLSFLHTDNHPARQATGQAAGQNTKAAPTILSRAAEVYISAKGRELSAMDAPDDRLTPAETALAAEQNELDEKRAKKDEAAAIEQRIATDEKLTDDDKALLQKEADKLKRAGMTDEDWLSAFYKKGRELERQYNAEGLTGEDKRLIGTQISENAKNIGEFQNIIKEKAEHTDALRRQSVQERADLDAAAAKEKENAAPKEDNAAANAVTSLTAALTKKALDDAESKDKDDAGHKDAARSE
;
A
#
# COMPACT_ATOMS: atom_id res chain seq x y z
N MET A 1 43.56 18.23 5.46
CA MET A 1 43.28 16.87 4.98
C MET A 1 41.89 16.86 4.39
N GLN A 2 41.80 16.62 3.08
CA GLN A 2 40.57 16.66 2.29
C GLN A 2 39.69 15.44 2.61
N THR A 3 38.41 15.73 2.77
CA THR A 3 37.27 14.81 2.69
C THR A 3 37.23 14.11 1.33
N GLN A 4 37.13 12.78 1.33
CA GLN A 4 36.70 12.03 0.15
C GLN A 4 35.17 11.91 0.18
N ARG A 5 34.49 12.54 -0.78
CA ARG A 5 33.13 12.19 -1.20
C ARG A 5 33.27 11.56 -2.58
N ILE A 6 32.76 10.34 -2.72
CA ILE A 6 32.78 9.59 -3.97
C ILE A 6 31.59 10.06 -4.83
N ASP A 7 31.91 10.33 -6.09
CA ASP A 7 31.03 10.62 -7.21
C ASP A 7 30.01 9.51 -7.47
N GLU A 8 28.74 9.88 -7.59
CA GLU A 8 27.79 9.17 -8.46
C GLU A 8 27.25 10.16 -9.48
N LYS A 9 27.82 10.10 -10.70
CA LYS A 9 27.33 10.81 -11.88
C LYS A 9 26.15 10.04 -12.48
N LEU A 10 24.95 10.55 -12.27
CA LEU A 10 23.80 10.29 -13.14
C LEU A 10 23.42 11.61 -13.84
N SER A 11 24.09 11.85 -14.96
CA SER A 11 23.81 12.94 -15.88
C SER A 11 22.67 12.55 -16.83
N PHE A 12 21.43 12.87 -16.46
CA PHE A 12 20.28 12.85 -17.37
C PHE A 12 19.44 14.13 -17.33
N LEU A 13 19.99 15.23 -16.81
CA LEU A 13 19.37 16.56 -16.87
C LEU A 13 20.26 17.51 -17.69
N HIS A 14 20.04 17.54 -19.01
CA HIS A 14 20.31 18.75 -19.78
C HIS A 14 19.02 19.55 -19.90
N THR A 15 19.00 20.59 -19.08
CA THR A 15 18.32 21.88 -19.21
C THR A 15 18.19 22.38 -20.66
N ASP A 16 16.98 22.85 -20.95
CA ASP A 16 16.60 23.99 -21.80
C ASP A 16 17.54 24.39 -22.94
N ASN A 17 17.05 24.22 -24.17
CA ASN A 17 17.20 25.26 -25.17
C ASN A 17 16.09 25.20 -26.23
N HIS A 18 15.01 25.94 -25.99
CA HIS A 18 14.09 26.37 -27.04
C HIS A 18 14.76 27.49 -27.87
N PRO A 19 14.83 27.39 -29.21
CA PRO A 19 14.92 28.59 -30.01
C PRO A 19 13.50 29.11 -30.26
N ALA A 20 13.16 30.20 -29.55
CA ALA A 20 12.15 31.13 -30.03
C ALA A 20 12.59 31.66 -31.40
N ARG A 21 11.76 31.51 -32.44
CA ARG A 21 11.85 32.37 -33.63
C ARG A 21 10.50 33.03 -33.86
N GLN A 22 10.52 34.33 -33.62
CA GLN A 22 9.43 35.29 -33.70
C GLN A 22 8.82 35.38 -35.10
N ALA A 23 7.56 35.82 -35.07
CA ALA A 23 6.68 36.11 -36.18
C ALA A 23 7.23 37.13 -37.19
N THR A 24 6.98 36.88 -38.47
CA THR A 24 6.57 37.92 -39.44
C THR A 24 5.50 37.31 -40.34
N GLY A 25 4.39 38.02 -40.51
CA GLY A 25 3.23 37.52 -41.25
C GLY A 25 3.44 37.57 -42.76
N GLN A 26 2.80 36.64 -43.47
CA GLN A 26 2.24 36.87 -44.80
C GLN A 26 1.22 35.79 -45.15
N ALA A 27 0.13 36.26 -45.76
CA ALA A 27 -1.12 35.58 -45.99
C ALA A 27 -1.05 34.50 -47.08
N ALA A 28 -2.07 33.62 -47.03
CA ALA A 28 -2.67 32.87 -48.13
C ALA A 28 -1.73 31.97 -48.95
N GLY A 29 -1.75 30.66 -48.65
CA GLY A 29 -1.10 29.64 -49.46
C GLY A 29 -1.46 28.23 -49.03
N GLN A 30 -2.61 27.74 -49.51
CA GLN A 30 -2.90 26.34 -49.85
C GLN A 30 -2.21 25.23 -49.01
N ASN A 31 -2.88 24.85 -47.93
CA ASN A 31 -3.28 23.47 -47.59
C ASN A 31 -2.39 22.27 -48.04
N THR A 32 -1.10 22.25 -47.68
CA THR A 32 -0.25 21.05 -47.92
C THR A 32 0.52 20.55 -46.70
N LYS A 33 0.39 21.19 -45.52
CA LYS A 33 1.04 20.76 -44.26
C LYS A 33 0.07 20.26 -43.18
N ALA A 34 -1.23 20.13 -43.49
CA ALA A 34 -2.23 19.71 -42.50
C ALA A 34 -2.11 18.22 -42.13
N ALA A 35 -1.87 17.34 -43.10
CA ALA A 35 -1.79 15.89 -42.89
C ALA A 35 -0.70 15.47 -41.88
N PRO A 36 0.57 15.92 -41.99
CA PRO A 36 1.61 15.52 -41.03
C PRO A 36 1.34 16.04 -39.62
N THR A 37 0.82 17.28 -39.46
CA THR A 37 0.51 17.84 -38.14
C THR A 37 -0.70 17.15 -37.47
N ILE A 38 -1.69 16.73 -38.24
CA ILE A 38 -2.86 15.98 -37.73
C ILE A 38 -2.45 14.56 -37.31
N LEU A 39 -1.59 13.89 -38.08
CA LEU A 39 -1.03 12.57 -37.73
C LEU A 39 -0.22 12.61 -36.42
N SER A 40 0.65 13.62 -36.25
CA SER A 40 1.41 13.78 -34.99
C SER A 40 0.49 14.01 -33.79
N ARG A 41 -0.53 14.86 -33.94
CA ARG A 41 -1.48 15.14 -32.84
C ARG A 41 -2.35 13.94 -32.49
N ALA A 42 -2.75 13.14 -33.49
CA ALA A 42 -3.47 11.89 -33.26
C ALA A 42 -2.59 10.83 -32.55
N ALA A 43 -1.31 10.74 -32.91
CA ALA A 43 -0.34 9.87 -32.24
C ALA A 43 -0.12 10.28 -30.78
N GLU A 44 0.03 11.58 -30.49
CA GLU A 44 0.15 12.09 -29.12
C GLU A 44 -1.08 11.77 -28.26
N VAL A 45 -2.30 11.94 -28.80
CA VAL A 45 -3.54 11.59 -28.09
C VAL A 45 -3.63 10.09 -27.84
N TYR A 46 -3.25 9.26 -28.83
CA TYR A 46 -3.24 7.81 -28.69
C TYR A 46 -2.21 7.34 -27.64
N ILE A 47 -1.00 7.89 -27.67
CA ILE A 47 0.05 7.61 -26.67
C ILE A 47 -0.41 8.06 -25.28
N SER A 48 -1.04 9.24 -25.16
CA SER A 48 -1.54 9.75 -23.88
C SER A 48 -2.71 8.93 -23.33
N ALA A 49 -3.65 8.51 -24.17
CA ALA A 49 -4.77 7.66 -23.77
C ALA A 49 -4.27 6.30 -23.29
N LYS A 50 -3.36 5.68 -24.05
CA LYS A 50 -2.74 4.40 -23.69
C LYS A 50 -1.86 4.50 -22.45
N GLY A 51 -1.16 5.62 -22.28
CA GLY A 51 -0.41 5.93 -21.05
C GLY A 51 -1.33 6.02 -19.83
N ARG A 52 -2.51 6.64 -19.95
CA ARG A 52 -3.49 6.69 -18.86
C ARG A 52 -4.10 5.31 -18.55
N GLU A 53 -4.39 4.51 -19.56
CA GLU A 53 -4.86 3.13 -19.36
C GLU A 53 -3.81 2.29 -18.60
N LEU A 54 -2.54 2.39 -18.99
CA LEU A 54 -1.43 1.72 -18.28
C LEU A 54 -1.29 2.22 -16.83
N SER A 55 -1.39 3.53 -16.60
CA SER A 55 -1.34 4.09 -15.23
C SER A 55 -2.53 3.70 -14.36
N ALA A 56 -3.71 3.49 -14.94
CA ALA A 56 -4.89 3.05 -14.19
C ALA A 56 -4.79 1.57 -13.77
N MET A 57 -4.03 0.74 -14.51
CA MET A 57 -3.75 -0.66 -14.17
C MET A 57 -2.67 -0.81 -13.09
N ASP A 58 -1.92 0.25 -12.77
CA ASP A 58 -0.89 0.28 -11.72
C ASP A 58 -1.42 0.81 -10.37
N ALA A 59 -2.73 1.07 -10.25
CA ALA A 59 -3.31 1.50 -8.99
C ALA A 59 -3.19 0.37 -7.93
N PRO A 60 -2.72 0.67 -6.71
CA PRO A 60 -2.63 -0.31 -5.64
C PRO A 60 -4.02 -0.83 -5.25
N ASP A 61 -4.12 -2.14 -5.00
CA ASP A 61 -5.35 -2.73 -4.46
C ASP A 61 -5.43 -2.45 -2.95
N ASP A 62 -6.19 -1.44 -2.55
CA ASP A 62 -6.33 -1.01 -1.16
C ASP A 62 -7.19 -1.97 -0.30
N ARG A 63 -7.76 -3.03 -0.87
CA ARG A 63 -8.56 -4.00 -0.12
C ARG A 63 -7.65 -4.85 0.76
N LEU A 64 -8.05 -5.05 2.02
CA LEU A 64 -7.35 -5.96 2.93
C LEU A 64 -7.50 -7.39 2.44
N THR A 65 -6.40 -8.13 2.46
CA THR A 65 -6.44 -9.59 2.28
C THR A 65 -7.08 -10.26 3.49
N PRO A 66 -7.49 -11.54 3.42
CA PRO A 66 -8.00 -12.27 4.59
C PRO A 66 -7.04 -12.26 5.78
N ALA A 67 -5.73 -12.46 5.57
CA ALA A 67 -4.75 -12.42 6.65
C ALA A 67 -4.56 -10.99 7.21
N GLU A 68 -4.57 -9.96 6.37
CA GLU A 68 -4.53 -8.56 6.82
C GLU A 68 -5.79 -8.19 7.62
N THR A 69 -6.96 -8.71 7.24
CA THR A 69 -8.22 -8.53 7.95
C THR A 69 -8.17 -9.19 9.34
N ALA A 70 -7.61 -10.39 9.43
CA ALA A 70 -7.43 -11.08 10.70
C ALA A 70 -6.46 -10.33 11.63
N LEU A 71 -5.34 -9.83 11.11
CA LEU A 71 -4.39 -8.99 11.88
C LEU A 71 -5.03 -7.69 12.36
N ALA A 72 -5.87 -7.05 11.53
CA ALA A 72 -6.61 -5.85 11.92
C ALA A 72 -7.62 -6.16 13.05
N ALA A 73 -8.27 -7.33 13.03
CA ALA A 73 -9.15 -7.77 14.10
C ALA A 73 -8.39 -8.03 15.42
N GLU A 74 -7.22 -8.68 15.36
CA GLU A 74 -6.35 -8.86 16.54
C GLU A 74 -5.94 -7.50 17.14
N GLN A 75 -5.58 -6.53 16.30
CA GLN A 75 -5.24 -5.19 16.75
C GLN A 75 -6.45 -4.47 17.37
N ASN A 76 -7.63 -4.60 16.78
CA ASN A 76 -8.86 -4.02 17.33
C ASN A 76 -9.19 -4.60 18.71
N GLU A 77 -9.00 -5.91 18.94
CA GLU A 77 -9.19 -6.51 20.27
C GLU A 77 -8.25 -5.88 21.32
N LEU A 78 -6.99 -5.64 20.96
CA LEU A 78 -6.03 -4.97 21.85
C LEU A 78 -6.43 -3.52 22.14
N ASP A 79 -6.93 -2.82 21.15
CA ASP A 79 -7.37 -1.43 21.30
C ASP A 79 -8.66 -1.32 22.13
N GLU A 80 -9.60 -2.26 21.98
CA GLU A 80 -10.76 -2.36 22.88
C GLU A 80 -10.36 -2.64 24.33
N LYS A 81 -9.36 -3.49 24.54
CA LYS A 81 -8.80 -3.76 25.88
C LYS A 81 -8.16 -2.51 26.49
N ARG A 82 -7.42 -1.73 25.70
CA ARG A 82 -6.84 -0.44 26.10
C ARG A 82 -7.94 0.58 26.43
N ALA A 83 -8.95 0.71 25.58
CA ALA A 83 -10.08 1.62 25.82
C ALA A 83 -10.80 1.31 27.14
N LYS A 84 -11.02 0.03 27.47
CA LYS A 84 -11.59 -0.36 28.78
C LYS A 84 -10.72 0.03 29.96
N LYS A 85 -9.39 -0.06 29.83
CA LYS A 85 -8.47 0.43 30.88
C LYS A 85 -8.53 1.94 31.03
N ASP A 86 -8.58 2.67 29.93
CA ASP A 86 -8.68 4.12 29.94
C ASP A 86 -10.02 4.58 30.55
N GLU A 87 -11.12 3.90 30.23
CA GLU A 87 -12.43 4.13 30.83
C GLU A 87 -12.40 3.87 32.35
N ALA A 88 -11.80 2.75 32.77
CA ALA A 88 -11.64 2.46 34.19
C ALA A 88 -10.80 3.54 34.91
N ALA A 89 -9.71 4.01 34.30
CA ALA A 89 -8.88 5.06 34.86
C ALA A 89 -9.63 6.40 34.96
N ALA A 90 -10.48 6.73 33.98
CA ALA A 90 -11.34 7.90 34.02
C ALA A 90 -12.38 7.82 35.15
N ILE A 91 -12.98 6.65 35.37
CA ILE A 91 -13.89 6.42 36.51
C ILE A 91 -13.16 6.59 37.83
N GLU A 92 -11.95 6.03 37.98
CA GLU A 92 -11.16 6.17 39.20
C GLU A 92 -10.73 7.62 39.48
N GLN A 93 -10.35 8.36 38.44
CA GLN A 93 -10.11 9.80 38.60
C GLN A 93 -11.37 10.51 39.08
N ARG A 94 -12.54 10.21 38.50
CA ARG A 94 -13.80 10.81 38.94
C ARG A 94 -14.11 10.48 40.41
N ILE A 95 -13.93 9.24 40.84
CA ILE A 95 -14.09 8.84 42.25
C ILE A 95 -13.17 9.66 43.17
N ALA A 96 -11.94 9.93 42.73
CA ALA A 96 -10.96 10.68 43.51
C ALA A 96 -11.22 12.19 43.55
N THR A 97 -11.76 12.78 42.48
CA THR A 97 -11.89 14.24 42.35
C THR A 97 -13.30 14.77 42.59
N ASP A 98 -14.34 13.98 42.37
CA ASP A 98 -15.73 14.44 42.48
C ASP A 98 -16.22 14.32 43.94
N GLU A 99 -16.14 15.44 44.66
CA GLU A 99 -16.57 15.55 46.07
C GLU A 99 -18.08 15.37 46.26
N LYS A 100 -18.89 15.43 45.19
CA LYS A 100 -20.36 15.28 45.28
C LYS A 100 -20.81 13.82 45.27
N LEU A 101 -19.92 12.89 44.94
CA LEU A 101 -20.23 11.46 44.98
C LEU A 101 -20.41 11.02 46.43
N THR A 102 -21.52 10.36 46.71
CA THR A 102 -21.74 9.66 47.99
C THR A 102 -20.84 8.44 48.08
N ASP A 103 -20.65 7.92 49.29
CA ASP A 103 -19.85 6.70 49.49
C ASP A 103 -20.45 5.50 48.74
N ASP A 104 -21.78 5.42 48.66
CA ASP A 104 -22.49 4.39 47.90
C ASP A 104 -22.22 4.52 46.39
N ASP A 105 -22.26 5.75 45.86
CA ASP A 105 -21.94 6.00 44.45
C ASP A 105 -20.47 5.65 44.13
N LYS A 106 -19.54 6.01 45.02
CA LYS A 106 -18.12 5.67 44.88
C LYS A 106 -17.93 4.16 44.87
N ALA A 107 -18.62 3.42 45.74
CA ALA A 107 -18.55 1.96 45.76
C ALA A 107 -19.09 1.32 44.47
N LEU A 108 -20.20 1.84 43.93
CA LEU A 108 -20.74 1.38 42.64
C LEU A 108 -19.79 1.67 41.49
N LEU A 109 -19.24 2.89 41.41
CA LEU A 109 -18.27 3.27 40.39
C LEU A 109 -16.98 2.47 40.49
N GLN A 110 -16.47 2.21 41.71
CA GLN A 110 -15.26 1.41 41.90
C GLN A 110 -15.47 -0.02 41.40
N LYS A 111 -16.65 -0.60 41.65
CA LYS A 111 -16.98 -1.93 41.14
C LYS A 111 -17.00 -1.98 39.61
N GLU A 112 -17.50 -0.94 38.95
CA GLU A 112 -17.48 -0.86 37.49
C GLU A 112 -16.06 -0.66 36.95
N ALA A 113 -15.27 0.21 37.58
CA ALA A 113 -13.85 0.38 37.24
C ALA A 113 -13.06 -0.93 37.38
N ASP A 114 -13.28 -1.69 38.46
CA ASP A 114 -12.64 -2.98 38.68
C ASP A 114 -13.05 -4.03 37.63
N LYS A 115 -14.30 -3.98 37.18
CA LYS A 115 -14.80 -4.86 36.12
C LYS A 115 -14.17 -4.50 34.78
N LEU A 116 -14.11 -3.21 34.45
CA LEU A 116 -13.45 -2.70 33.24
C LEU A 116 -11.94 -3.01 33.25
N LYS A 117 -11.25 -2.84 34.37
CA LYS A 117 -9.84 -3.24 34.53
C LYS A 117 -9.62 -4.71 34.23
N ARG A 118 -10.45 -5.59 34.81
CA ARG A 118 -10.36 -7.04 34.54
C ARG A 118 -10.65 -7.36 33.07
N ALA A 119 -11.65 -6.71 32.47
CA ALA A 119 -12.00 -6.91 31.07
C ALA A 119 -10.95 -6.33 30.09
N GLY A 120 -10.20 -5.32 30.51
CA GLY A 120 -9.14 -4.69 29.73
C GLY A 120 -7.76 -5.32 29.89
N MET A 121 -7.57 -6.26 30.83
CA MET A 121 -6.29 -6.96 31.00
C MET A 121 -5.95 -7.81 29.77
N THR A 122 -4.69 -7.73 29.33
CA THR A 122 -4.14 -8.66 28.34
C THR A 122 -3.70 -9.96 29.01
N ASP A 123 -3.38 -10.96 28.20
CA ASP A 123 -2.90 -12.25 28.71
C ASP A 123 -1.57 -12.08 29.47
N GLU A 124 -0.71 -11.15 29.02
CA GLU A 124 0.53 -10.77 29.70
C GLU A 124 0.28 -10.08 31.05
N ASP A 125 -0.75 -9.23 31.14
CA ASP A 125 -1.13 -8.60 32.40
C ASP A 125 -1.63 -9.64 33.41
N TRP A 126 -2.46 -10.58 32.95
CA TRP A 126 -2.94 -11.71 33.76
C TRP A 126 -1.78 -12.58 34.23
N LEU A 127 -0.83 -12.90 33.34
CA LEU A 127 0.38 -13.64 33.69
C LEU A 127 1.19 -12.90 34.77
N SER A 128 1.38 -11.59 34.63
CA SER A 128 2.05 -10.74 35.62
C SER A 128 1.31 -10.73 36.97
N ALA A 129 -0.03 -10.68 36.93
CA ALA A 129 -0.87 -10.74 38.11
C ALA A 129 -0.73 -12.09 38.84
N PHE A 130 -0.71 -13.20 38.11
CA PHE A 130 -0.49 -14.54 38.69
C PHE A 130 0.91 -14.69 39.29
N TYR A 131 1.96 -14.12 38.69
CA TYR A 131 3.28 -14.10 39.32
C TYR A 131 3.32 -13.31 40.62
N LYS A 132 2.66 -12.15 40.67
CA LYS A 132 2.53 -11.36 41.91
C LYS A 132 1.75 -12.15 42.97
N LYS A 133 0.63 -12.76 42.60
CA LYS A 133 -0.20 -13.60 43.47
C LYS A 133 0.57 -14.82 43.98
N GLY A 134 1.37 -15.46 43.14
CA GLY A 134 2.22 -16.60 43.52
C GLY A 134 3.19 -16.22 44.64
N ARG A 135 3.92 -15.10 44.49
CA ARG A 135 4.83 -14.60 45.54
C ARG A 135 4.11 -14.25 46.84
N GLU A 136 2.91 -13.67 46.73
CA GLU A 136 2.06 -13.38 47.88
C GLU A 136 1.69 -14.69 48.59
N LEU A 137 1.16 -15.68 47.87
CA LEU A 137 0.79 -16.98 48.44
C LEU A 137 1.98 -17.72 49.05
N GLU A 138 3.15 -17.68 48.43
CA GLU A 138 4.37 -18.28 49.00
C GLU A 138 4.78 -17.62 50.32
N ARG A 139 4.74 -16.29 50.39
CA ARG A 139 5.02 -15.58 51.64
C ARG A 139 3.95 -15.88 52.70
N GLN A 140 2.68 -16.01 52.32
CA GLN A 140 1.63 -16.44 53.25
C GLN A 140 1.90 -17.86 53.75
N TYR A 141 2.19 -18.81 52.86
CA TYR A 141 2.48 -20.20 53.22
C TYR A 141 3.62 -20.34 54.23
N ASN A 142 4.63 -19.48 54.10
CA ASN A 142 5.81 -19.46 54.96
C ASN A 142 5.63 -18.64 56.25
N ALA A 143 4.46 -18.03 56.48
CA ALA A 143 4.20 -17.29 57.71
C ALA A 143 4.16 -18.21 58.93
N GLU A 144 4.66 -17.70 60.07
CA GLU A 144 4.58 -18.39 61.35
C GLU A 144 3.15 -18.36 61.91
N GLY A 145 2.81 -19.34 62.75
CA GLY A 145 1.51 -19.39 63.43
C GLY A 145 0.34 -19.94 62.59
N LEU A 146 0.57 -20.32 61.33
CA LEU A 146 -0.44 -21.00 60.50
C LEU A 146 -0.72 -22.41 60.98
N THR A 147 -2.00 -22.78 60.98
CA THR A 147 -2.41 -24.16 61.24
C THR A 147 -2.07 -25.06 60.04
N GLY A 148 -2.07 -26.39 60.25
CA GLY A 148 -1.87 -27.34 59.16
C GLY A 148 -2.96 -27.24 58.08
N GLU A 149 -4.18 -26.86 58.45
CA GLU A 149 -5.30 -26.66 57.53
C GLU A 149 -5.10 -25.40 56.68
N ASP A 150 -4.67 -24.29 57.29
CA ASP A 150 -4.35 -23.06 56.56
C ASP A 150 -3.24 -23.30 55.53
N LYS A 151 -2.18 -24.01 55.92
CA LYS A 151 -1.09 -24.38 55.01
C LYS A 151 -1.59 -25.24 53.85
N ARG A 152 -2.50 -26.18 54.09
CA ARG A 152 -3.10 -27.00 53.02
C ARG A 152 -3.93 -26.16 52.06
N LEU A 153 -4.72 -25.22 52.57
CA LEU A 153 -5.54 -24.31 51.75
C LEU A 153 -4.65 -23.41 50.88
N ILE A 154 -3.64 -22.76 51.47
CA ILE A 154 -2.70 -21.91 50.75
C ILE A 154 -1.90 -22.74 49.73
N GLY A 155 -1.45 -23.93 50.10
CA GLY A 155 -0.73 -24.84 49.18
C GLY A 155 -1.58 -25.25 47.96
N THR A 156 -2.87 -25.43 48.14
CA THR A 156 -3.81 -25.67 47.02
C THR A 156 -3.87 -24.46 46.09
N GLN A 157 -3.99 -23.26 46.65
CA GLN A 157 -3.99 -22.02 45.86
C GLN A 157 -2.67 -21.78 45.13
N ILE A 158 -1.53 -22.14 45.71
CA ILE A 158 -0.21 -22.07 45.03
C ILE A 158 -0.21 -22.99 43.81
N SER A 159 -0.68 -24.23 43.96
CA SER A 159 -0.76 -25.20 42.87
C SER A 159 -1.67 -24.74 41.74
N GLU A 160 -2.86 -24.22 42.08
CA GLU A 160 -3.79 -23.64 41.10
C GLU A 160 -3.19 -22.42 40.39
N ASN A 161 -2.54 -21.53 41.13
CA ASN A 161 -1.88 -20.37 40.55
C ASN A 161 -0.73 -20.76 39.61
N ALA A 162 0.03 -21.81 39.94
CA ALA A 162 1.09 -22.34 39.08
C ALA A 162 0.53 -22.93 37.78
N LYS A 163 -0.62 -23.62 37.83
CA LYS A 163 -1.32 -24.08 36.63
C LYS A 163 -1.75 -22.92 35.74
N ASN A 164 -2.37 -21.89 36.32
CA ASN A 164 -2.77 -20.69 35.59
C ASN A 164 -1.56 -20.01 34.91
N ILE A 165 -0.40 -19.94 35.59
CA ILE A 165 0.84 -19.42 34.98
C ILE A 165 1.20 -20.22 33.72
N GLY A 166 1.20 -21.56 33.80
CA GLY A 166 1.52 -22.40 32.65
C GLY A 166 0.50 -22.27 31.50
N GLU A 167 -0.78 -22.18 31.82
CA GLU A 167 -1.85 -21.96 30.83
C GLU A 167 -1.67 -20.63 30.09
N PHE A 168 -1.46 -19.53 30.82
CA PHE A 168 -1.27 -18.21 30.19
C PHE A 168 0.05 -18.11 29.42
N GLN A 169 1.12 -18.76 29.86
CA GLN A 169 2.35 -18.87 29.07
C GLN A 169 2.10 -19.56 27.73
N ASN A 170 1.33 -20.64 27.72
CA ASN A 170 0.97 -21.35 26.48
C ASN A 170 0.09 -20.49 25.57
N ILE A 171 -0.94 -19.84 26.11
CA ILE A 171 -1.82 -18.94 25.33
C ILE A 171 -1.03 -17.83 24.66
N ILE A 172 -0.15 -17.15 25.40
CA ILE A 172 0.68 -16.06 24.87
C ILE A 172 1.58 -16.58 23.75
N LYS A 173 2.20 -17.74 23.95
CA LYS A 173 3.06 -18.37 22.94
C LYS A 173 2.26 -18.72 21.67
N GLU A 174 1.12 -19.39 21.82
CA GLU A 174 0.27 -19.80 20.70
C GLU A 174 -0.26 -18.58 19.92
N LYS A 175 -0.69 -17.52 20.62
CA LYS A 175 -1.10 -16.26 20.00
C LYS A 175 0.04 -15.61 19.23
N ALA A 176 1.25 -15.56 19.80
CA ALA A 176 2.40 -15.00 19.12
C ALA A 176 2.74 -15.78 17.83
N GLU A 177 2.71 -17.11 17.88
CA GLU A 177 2.92 -17.98 16.71
C GLU A 177 1.82 -17.78 15.66
N HIS A 178 0.56 -17.64 16.08
CA HIS A 178 -0.57 -17.37 15.20
C HIS A 178 -0.45 -16.02 14.49
N THR A 179 -0.18 -14.93 15.24
CA THR A 179 0.01 -13.60 14.66
C THR A 179 1.19 -13.59 13.67
N ASP A 180 2.29 -14.29 13.99
CA ASP A 180 3.42 -14.40 13.07
C ASP A 180 3.09 -15.22 11.81
N ALA A 181 2.28 -16.27 11.94
CA ALA A 181 1.77 -17.01 10.78
C ALA A 181 0.89 -16.13 9.88
N LEU A 182 -0.03 -15.35 10.46
CA LEU A 182 -0.85 -14.38 9.72
C LEU A 182 0.00 -13.33 9.02
N ARG A 183 1.06 -12.82 9.65
CA ARG A 183 1.99 -11.86 9.01
C ARG A 183 2.71 -12.46 7.81
N ARG A 184 3.11 -13.74 7.88
CA ARG A 184 3.71 -14.42 6.72
C ARG A 184 2.68 -14.64 5.63
N GLN A 185 1.45 -15.02 6.01
CA GLN A 185 0.35 -15.24 5.08
C GLN A 185 -0.05 -13.94 4.38
N SER A 186 -0.12 -12.80 5.07
CA SER A 186 -0.45 -11.52 4.44
C SER A 186 0.57 -11.11 3.37
N VAL A 187 1.87 -11.31 3.64
CA VAL A 187 2.93 -11.08 2.64
C VAL A 187 2.76 -11.99 1.43
N GLN A 188 2.43 -13.27 1.64
CA GLN A 188 2.18 -14.20 0.55
C GLN A 188 0.94 -13.83 -0.27
N GLU A 189 -0.17 -13.50 0.39
CA GLU A 189 -1.42 -13.08 -0.26
C GLU A 189 -1.21 -11.82 -1.10
N ARG A 190 -0.42 -10.86 -0.62
CA ARG A 190 -0.04 -9.67 -1.40
C ARG A 190 0.81 -10.03 -2.61
N ALA A 191 1.81 -10.88 -2.44
CA ALA A 191 2.64 -11.33 -3.55
C ALA A 191 1.81 -12.08 -4.62
N ASP A 192 0.83 -12.87 -4.20
CA ASP A 192 -0.06 -13.61 -5.11
C ASP A 192 -1.03 -12.66 -5.84
N LEU A 193 -1.55 -11.62 -5.18
CA LEU A 193 -2.34 -10.56 -5.80
C LEU A 193 -1.52 -9.78 -6.84
N ASP A 194 -0.29 -9.39 -6.50
CA ASP A 194 0.62 -8.69 -7.40
C ASP A 194 0.97 -9.57 -8.62
N ALA A 195 1.23 -10.86 -8.40
CA ALA A 195 1.51 -11.82 -9.47
C ALA A 195 0.27 -12.05 -10.36
N ALA A 196 -0.93 -12.10 -9.78
CA ALA A 196 -2.18 -12.21 -10.53
C ALA A 196 -2.43 -10.97 -11.37
N ALA A 197 -2.25 -9.77 -10.80
CA ALA A 197 -2.35 -8.50 -11.51
C ALA A 197 -1.33 -8.40 -12.65
N ALA A 198 -0.09 -8.85 -12.43
CA ALA A 198 0.94 -8.90 -13.47
C ALA A 198 0.57 -9.86 -14.62
N LYS A 199 0.03 -11.04 -14.30
CA LYS A 199 -0.46 -11.99 -15.33
C LYS A 199 -1.68 -11.47 -16.08
N GLU A 200 -2.57 -10.77 -15.41
CA GLU A 200 -3.71 -10.11 -16.06
C GLU A 200 -3.21 -9.02 -17.01
N LYS A 201 -2.20 -8.23 -16.63
CA LYS A 201 -1.54 -7.27 -17.51
C LYS A 201 -0.87 -7.95 -18.72
N GLU A 202 -0.22 -9.09 -18.54
CA GLU A 202 0.38 -9.86 -19.65
C GLU A 202 -0.68 -10.38 -20.62
N ASN A 203 -1.81 -10.89 -20.11
CA ASN A 203 -2.90 -11.41 -20.93
C ASN A 203 -3.75 -10.31 -21.58
N ALA A 204 -3.90 -9.16 -20.91
CA ALA A 204 -4.63 -7.98 -21.40
C ALA A 204 -3.76 -7.05 -22.25
N ALA A 205 -2.44 -7.28 -22.30
CA ALA A 205 -1.56 -6.61 -23.25
C ALA A 205 -2.14 -6.84 -24.65
N PRO A 206 -2.37 -5.77 -25.44
CA PRO A 206 -2.90 -5.92 -26.77
C PRO A 206 -1.93 -6.83 -27.52
N LYS A 207 -2.39 -8.03 -27.90
CA LYS A 207 -1.76 -8.77 -28.99
C LYS A 207 -1.64 -7.74 -30.10
N GLU A 208 -0.41 -7.34 -30.43
CA GLU A 208 -0.17 -6.35 -31.46
C GLU A 208 -1.09 -6.70 -32.62
N ASP A 209 -2.05 -5.82 -32.88
CA ASP A 209 -2.98 -6.04 -33.97
C ASP A 209 -2.15 -5.80 -35.22
N ASN A 210 -1.46 -6.86 -35.65
CA ASN A 210 -0.56 -6.88 -36.78
C ASN A 210 -1.28 -6.36 -38.03
N ALA A 211 -2.62 -6.43 -38.05
CA ALA A 211 -3.47 -5.80 -39.04
C ALA A 211 -3.36 -4.26 -39.03
N ALA A 212 -3.37 -3.61 -37.87
CA ALA A 212 -3.23 -2.15 -37.76
C ALA A 212 -1.82 -1.67 -38.13
N ALA A 213 -0.77 -2.39 -37.69
CA ALA A 213 0.61 -2.09 -38.07
C ALA A 213 0.86 -2.29 -39.58
N ASN A 214 0.31 -3.35 -40.17
CA ASN A 214 0.39 -3.59 -41.61
C ASN A 214 -0.44 -2.59 -42.42
N ALA A 215 -1.59 -2.13 -41.90
CA ALA A 215 -2.40 -1.11 -42.56
C ALA A 215 -1.69 0.25 -42.59
N VAL A 216 -1.04 0.66 -41.49
CA VAL A 216 -0.24 1.90 -41.44
C VAL A 216 0.97 1.81 -42.38
N THR A 217 1.65 0.66 -42.41
CA THR A 217 2.79 0.43 -43.32
C THR A 217 2.33 0.48 -44.78
N SER A 218 1.21 -0.17 -45.11
CA SER A 218 0.65 -0.18 -46.46
C SER A 218 0.18 1.20 -46.93
N LEU A 219 -0.45 1.97 -46.04
CA LEU A 219 -0.88 3.34 -46.32
C LEU A 219 0.33 4.26 -46.53
N THR A 220 1.37 4.11 -45.72
CA THR A 220 2.63 4.88 -45.88
C THR A 220 3.31 4.56 -47.19
N ALA A 221 3.36 3.28 -47.58
CA ALA A 221 3.90 2.86 -48.87
C ALA A 221 3.08 3.42 -50.05
N ALA A 222 1.75 3.40 -49.95
CA ALA A 222 0.86 3.95 -50.98
C ALA A 222 1.02 5.47 -51.14
N LEU A 223 1.13 6.20 -50.03
CA LEU A 223 1.36 7.65 -50.05
C LEU A 223 2.75 8.00 -50.59
N THR A 224 3.78 7.22 -50.23
CA THR A 224 5.15 7.41 -50.74
C THR A 224 5.22 7.14 -52.24
N LYS A 225 4.58 6.06 -52.71
CA LYS A 225 4.48 5.75 -54.14
C LYS A 225 3.74 6.85 -54.89
N LYS A 226 2.62 7.33 -54.36
CA LYS A 226 1.88 8.45 -54.95
C LYS A 226 2.74 9.72 -55.02
N ALA A 227 3.54 10.02 -54.00
CA ALA A 227 4.44 11.17 -54.01
C ALA A 227 5.58 11.04 -55.03
N LEU A 228 6.07 9.82 -55.27
CA LEU A 228 7.07 9.53 -56.31
C LEU A 228 6.46 9.63 -57.72
N ASP A 229 5.27 9.06 -57.93
CA ASP A 229 4.55 9.16 -59.20
C ASP A 229 4.18 10.63 -59.53
N ASP A 230 3.78 11.41 -58.52
CA ASP A 230 3.50 12.86 -58.62
C ASP A 230 4.80 13.69 -58.85
N ALA A 231 5.98 13.17 -58.50
CA ALA A 231 7.27 13.82 -58.76
C ALA A 231 7.82 13.49 -60.16
N GLU A 232 7.70 12.23 -60.60
CA GLU A 232 8.11 11.81 -61.96
C GLU A 232 7.24 12.40 -63.06
N SER A 233 5.96 12.64 -62.78
CA SER A 233 5.06 13.33 -63.71
C SER A 233 5.41 14.81 -63.91
N LYS A 234 6.01 15.46 -62.90
CA LYS A 234 6.51 16.83 -63.00
C LYS A 234 7.80 16.96 -63.81
N ASP A 235 8.66 15.95 -63.78
CA ASP A 235 9.95 15.95 -64.50
C ASP A 235 9.79 15.71 -66.01
N LYS A 236 8.70 15.04 -66.42
CA LYS A 236 8.39 14.82 -67.84
C LYS A 236 7.77 16.04 -68.53
N ASP A 237 7.11 16.91 -67.79
CA ASP A 237 6.54 18.14 -68.33
C ASP A 237 7.62 19.22 -68.60
N ASP A 238 8.77 19.17 -67.91
CA ASP A 238 9.89 20.10 -68.11
C ASP A 238 10.84 19.68 -69.25
N ALA A 239 10.89 18.38 -69.59
CA ALA A 239 11.73 17.85 -70.66
C ALA A 239 11.15 18.02 -72.08
N GLY A 240 9.84 18.31 -72.20
CA GLY A 240 9.14 18.38 -73.48
C GLY A 240 9.39 19.65 -74.34
N HIS A 241 10.13 20.64 -73.83
CA HIS A 241 10.18 21.97 -74.47
C HIS A 241 11.45 22.33 -75.26
N LYS A 242 12.44 21.43 -75.41
CA LYS A 242 13.75 21.82 -76.00
C LYS A 242 14.16 21.28 -77.37
N ASP A 243 13.47 20.30 -77.97
CA ASP A 243 13.95 19.65 -79.20
C ASP A 243 13.13 19.96 -80.47
N ALA A 244 12.82 21.25 -80.69
CA ALA A 244 12.20 21.70 -81.94
C ALA A 244 12.89 22.95 -82.52
N ALA A 245 14.21 22.92 -82.74
CA ALA A 245 14.87 23.88 -83.62
C ALA A 245 16.30 23.45 -84.01
N ARG A 246 16.44 22.64 -85.07
CA ARG A 246 17.50 22.84 -86.09
C ARG A 246 17.36 21.82 -87.23
N SER A 247 16.73 22.26 -88.32
CA SER A 247 17.03 21.79 -89.67
C SER A 247 17.70 22.93 -90.44
N GLU A 248 18.54 22.50 -91.38
CA GLU A 248 19.38 23.23 -92.36
C GLU A 248 20.75 23.74 -91.87
#